data_AF-A0A1G6E055-F1
#
_entry.id   AF-A0A1G6E055-F1
#
_cell.length_a   1.000
_cell.length_b   1.000
_cell.length_c   1.000
_cell.angle_alpha   90.00
_cell.angle_beta   90.00
_cell.angle_gamma   90.00
#
_symmetry.space_group_name_H-M   'P 1'
#
loop_
_entity.id
_entity.type
_entity.pdbx_description
1 polymer ?
#
loop_
_entity_poly.entity_id
_entity_poly.type
_entity_poly.pdbx_seq_one_letter_code
_entity_poly.pdbx_strand_id
1 'polypeptide(L)'
;MNFSLILPKTIDNSYQGKNIAKYLFYLLTVITVVRSGIHMLSADGGAQSIATIPLDSYSEQASQSVILIFALWGLSQLIMGIFYVIVALRYKSLIPLMYVFIFMEYTMRVILGYIKPIVTEGTAPGSIGNYIMIPLAIVLFLVSINKNKKQQIK
;
A
#
# COMPACT_ATOMS: atom_id res chain seq x y z
N MET A 1 7.00 23.43 -6.67
CA MET A 1 5.83 22.58 -6.32
C MET A 1 5.24 23.09 -5.02
N ASN A 2 3.92 23.21 -4.89
CA ASN A 2 3.30 23.73 -3.66
C ASN A 2 3.17 22.62 -2.60
N PHE A 3 4.01 22.67 -1.56
CA PHE A 3 4.02 21.68 -0.47
C PHE A 3 2.70 21.60 0.30
N SER A 4 1.89 22.66 0.29
CA SER A 4 0.59 22.66 0.98
C SER A 4 -0.43 21.70 0.35
N LEU A 5 -0.16 21.19 -0.85
CA LEU A 5 -0.98 20.15 -1.50
C LEU A 5 -0.64 18.73 -1.02
N ILE A 6 0.51 18.55 -0.37
CA ILE A 6 0.97 17.28 0.19
C ILE A 6 0.74 17.28 1.70
N LEU A 7 1.22 18.32 2.37
CA LEU A 7 1.06 18.54 3.81
C LEU A 7 0.22 19.80 4.01
N PRO A 8 -1.13 19.69 3.96
CA PRO A 8 -2.00 20.85 4.11
C PRO A 8 -1.93 21.39 5.54
N LYS A 9 -2.06 22.71 5.69
CA LYS A 9 -2.13 23.37 7.01
C LYS A 9 -3.38 22.97 7.79
N THR A 10 -4.44 22.58 7.08
CA THR A 10 -5.71 22.13 7.65
C THR A 10 -6.05 20.75 7.10
N ILE A 11 -6.30 19.79 7.99
CA ILE A 11 -6.74 18.44 7.63
C ILE A 11 -8.27 18.42 7.63
N ASP A 12 -8.86 18.26 6.44
CA ASP A 12 -10.31 18.33 6.24
C ASP A 12 -10.75 17.45 5.07
N ASN A 13 -12.02 17.55 4.68
CA ASN A 13 -12.58 16.76 3.60
C ASN A 13 -12.45 17.43 2.21
N SER A 14 -11.71 18.53 2.09
CA SER A 14 -11.63 19.37 0.89
C SER A 14 -10.56 18.89 -0.09
N TYR A 15 -10.89 17.83 -0.83
CA TYR A 15 -10.02 17.32 -1.89
C TYR A 15 -10.08 18.18 -3.17
N GLN A 16 -8.93 18.71 -3.59
CA GLN A 16 -8.80 19.60 -4.75
C GLN A 16 -8.35 18.90 -6.05
N GLY A 17 -7.88 17.65 -5.96
CA GLY A 17 -7.36 16.88 -7.09
C GLY A 17 -8.43 16.35 -8.04
N LYS A 18 -7.99 15.70 -9.13
CA LYS A 18 -8.92 15.02 -10.05
C LYS A 18 -9.56 13.80 -9.39
N ASN A 19 -10.86 13.61 -9.62
CA ASN A 19 -11.66 12.53 -9.01
C ASN A 19 -11.09 11.13 -9.26
N ILE A 20 -10.45 10.88 -10.40
CA ILE A 20 -9.86 9.57 -10.73
C ILE A 20 -8.82 9.13 -9.69
N ALA A 21 -7.95 10.04 -9.23
CA ALA A 21 -6.98 9.72 -8.19
C ALA A 21 -7.64 9.47 -6.83
N LYS A 22 -8.77 10.12 -6.52
CA LYS A 22 -9.52 9.80 -5.30
C LYS A 22 -10.17 8.41 -5.35
N TYR A 23 -10.79 8.04 -6.48
CA TYR A 23 -11.44 6.73 -6.60
C TYR A 23 -10.44 5.59 -6.65
N LEU A 24 -9.31 5.77 -7.33
CA LEU A 24 -8.22 4.78 -7.31
C LEU A 24 -7.60 4.66 -5.92
N PHE A 25 -7.54 5.74 -5.14
CA PHE A 25 -7.14 5.65 -3.74
C PHE A 25 -8.10 4.75 -2.95
N TYR A 26 -9.42 4.89 -3.14
CA TYR A 26 -10.39 4.03 -2.46
C TYR A 26 -10.22 2.55 -2.82
N LEU A 27 -9.96 2.25 -4.10
CA LEU A 27 -9.67 0.88 -4.53
C LEU A 27 -8.40 0.34 -3.84
N LEU A 28 -7.33 1.13 -3.80
CA LEU A 28 -6.08 0.76 -3.12
C LEU A 28 -6.27 0.58 -1.60
N THR A 29 -7.15 1.37 -0.99
CA THR A 29 -7.54 1.20 0.41
C THR A 29 -8.17 -0.17 0.65
N VAL A 30 -9.16 -0.56 -0.16
CA VAL A 30 -9.82 -1.87 -0.07
C VAL A 30 -8.82 -3.00 -0.26
N ILE A 31 -7.97 -2.91 -1.29
CA ILE A 31 -6.93 -3.93 -1.56
C ILE A 31 -5.98 -4.06 -0.37
N THR A 32 -5.52 -2.95 0.21
CA THR A 32 -4.63 -2.95 1.39
C THR A 32 -5.28 -3.66 2.58
N VAL A 33 -6.55 -3.35 2.87
CA VAL A 33 -7.29 -3.98 3.98
C VAL A 33 -7.48 -5.48 3.73
N VAL A 34 -7.92 -5.89 2.53
CA VAL A 34 -8.10 -7.31 2.21
C VAL A 34 -6.78 -8.07 2.33
N ARG A 35 -5.69 -7.55 1.75
CA ARG A 35 -4.36 -8.17 1.82
C ARG A 35 -3.86 -8.27 3.26
N SER A 36 -4.11 -7.26 4.08
CA SER A 36 -3.74 -7.30 5.50
C SER A 36 -4.46 -8.42 6.25
N GLY A 37 -5.75 -8.65 5.94
CA GLY A 37 -6.53 -9.76 6.49
C GLY A 37 -5.99 -11.11 6.04
N ILE A 38 -5.62 -11.28 4.77
CA ILE A 38 -4.99 -12.51 4.28
C ILE A 38 -3.73 -12.84 5.07
N HIS A 39 -2.84 -11.85 5.24
CA HIS A 39 -1.61 -12.04 6.01
C HIS A 39 -1.85 -12.44 7.47
N MET A 40 -2.89 -11.90 8.11
CA MET A 40 -3.20 -12.20 9.51
C MET A 40 -3.97 -13.50 9.72
N LEU A 41 -4.86 -13.87 8.79
CA LEU A 41 -5.90 -14.86 9.03
C LEU A 41 -5.75 -16.15 8.21
N SER A 42 -4.98 -16.14 7.11
CA SER A 42 -4.72 -17.36 6.36
C SER A 42 -3.72 -18.26 7.10
N ALA A 43 -3.81 -19.58 6.88
CA ALA A 43 -3.05 -20.57 7.63
C ALA A 43 -1.52 -20.37 7.57
N ASP A 44 -1.01 -19.92 6.42
CA ASP A 44 0.42 -19.65 6.21
C ASP A 44 0.73 -18.14 6.07
N GLY A 45 -0.25 -17.27 6.34
CA GLY A 45 -0.15 -15.82 6.11
C GLY A 45 0.05 -15.45 4.63
N GLY A 46 -0.14 -16.38 3.68
CA GLY A 46 0.19 -16.21 2.27
C GLY A 46 1.68 -16.38 1.95
N ALA A 47 2.51 -16.82 2.90
CA ALA A 47 3.96 -16.95 2.68
C ALA A 47 4.29 -18.02 1.64
N GLN A 48 3.67 -19.20 1.69
CA GLN A 48 3.87 -20.26 0.71
C GLN A 48 2.83 -20.19 -0.41
N SER A 49 1.55 -20.14 -0.04
CA SER A 49 0.39 -20.20 -0.95
C SER A 49 0.30 -19.02 -1.94
N ILE A 50 0.92 -17.88 -1.62
CA ILE A 50 0.94 -16.68 -2.48
C ILE A 50 2.36 -16.23 -2.80
N ALA A 51 3.22 -16.12 -1.79
CA ALA A 51 4.58 -15.63 -1.95
C ALA A 51 5.58 -16.72 -2.38
N THR A 52 5.16 -17.99 -2.46
CA THR A 52 5.95 -19.13 -2.94
C THR A 52 7.23 -19.37 -2.14
N ILE A 53 7.24 -18.97 -0.85
CA ILE A 53 8.31 -19.33 0.09
C ILE A 53 8.15 -20.81 0.42
N PRO A 54 9.20 -21.65 0.30
CA PRO A 54 9.10 -23.09 0.50
C PRO A 54 9.09 -23.46 2.00
N LEU A 55 8.02 -23.13 2.73
CA LEU A 55 7.94 -23.41 4.17
C LEU A 55 8.05 -24.91 4.47
N ASP A 56 7.56 -25.78 3.58
CA ASP A 56 7.68 -27.23 3.73
C ASP A 56 9.14 -27.74 3.67
N SER A 57 10.06 -26.92 3.14
CA SER A 57 11.50 -27.24 3.12
C SER A 57 12.23 -26.80 4.41
N TYR A 58 11.57 -26.05 5.28
CA TYR A 58 12.13 -25.55 6.54
C TYR A 58 11.75 -26.46 7.71
N SER A 59 12.44 -26.31 8.84
CA SER A 59 11.97 -26.92 10.09
C SER A 59 10.63 -26.31 10.52
N GLU A 60 9.83 -27.08 11.26
CA GLU A 60 8.53 -26.60 11.75
C GLU A 60 8.64 -25.26 12.50
N GLN A 61 9.65 -25.12 13.37
CA GLN A 61 9.88 -23.89 14.14
C GLN A 61 10.21 -22.68 13.24
N ALA A 62 10.97 -22.90 12.17
CA ALA A 62 11.31 -21.85 11.21
C ALA A 62 10.07 -21.43 10.41
N SER A 63 9.26 -22.38 9.95
CA SER A 63 8.01 -22.11 9.24
C SER A 63 7.02 -21.34 10.10
N GLN A 64 6.81 -21.75 11.34
CA GLN A 64 5.96 -21.02 12.30
C GLN A 64 6.45 -19.59 12.55
N SER A 65 7.78 -19.39 12.61
CA SER A 65 8.37 -18.05 12.76
C SER A 65 8.08 -17.15 11.55
N VAL A 66 8.18 -17.69 10.32
CA VAL A 66 7.85 -16.95 9.10
C VAL A 66 6.36 -16.60 9.06
N ILE A 67 5.48 -17.56 9.40
CA ILE A 67 4.02 -17.34 9.45
C ILE A 67 3.68 -16.22 10.45
N LEU A 68 4.29 -16.23 11.64
CA LEU A 68 4.11 -15.16 12.63
C LEU A 68 4.58 -13.80 12.09
N ILE A 69 5.73 -13.74 11.43
CA ILE A 69 6.24 -12.50 10.82
C ILE A 69 5.26 -11.99 9.74
N PHE A 70 4.69 -12.87 8.93
CA PHE A 70 3.67 -12.50 7.96
C PHE A 70 2.38 -11.99 8.64
N ALA A 71 1.95 -12.59 9.74
CA ALA A 71 0.82 -12.09 10.52
C ALA A 71 1.09 -10.69 11.11
N LEU A 72 2.29 -10.45 11.65
CA LEU A 72 2.72 -9.13 12.12
C LEU A 72 2.81 -8.11 10.98
N TRP A 73 3.24 -8.54 9.79
CA TRP A 73 3.19 -7.71 8.60
C TRP A 73 1.76 -7.35 8.23
N GLY A 74 0.85 -8.32 8.27
CA GLY A 74 -0.59 -8.11 8.09
C GLY A 74 -1.14 -7.08 9.07
N LEU A 75 -0.80 -7.18 10.36
CA LEU A 75 -1.21 -6.19 11.36
C LEU A 75 -0.71 -4.78 11.04
N SER A 76 0.56 -4.63 10.66
CA SER A 76 1.11 -3.34 10.24
C SER A 76 0.38 -2.77 9.01
N GLN A 77 0.09 -3.62 8.01
CA GLN A 77 -0.69 -3.23 6.84
C GLN A 77 -2.14 -2.87 7.20
N LEU A 78 -2.76 -3.56 8.16
CA LEU A 78 -4.13 -3.29 8.60
C LEU A 78 -4.21 -1.92 9.29
N ILE A 79 -3.25 -1.59 10.15
CA ILE A 79 -3.18 -0.26 10.80
C ILE A 79 -3.08 0.84 9.73
N MET A 80 -2.21 0.66 8.73
CA MET A 80 -2.11 1.61 7.61
C MET A 80 -3.38 1.64 6.76
N GLY A 81 -4.01 0.48 6.54
CA GLY A 81 -5.29 0.35 5.83
C GLY A 81 -6.43 1.08 6.55
N ILE A 82 -6.52 0.98 7.88
CA ILE A 82 -7.46 1.74 8.70
C ILE A 82 -7.20 3.24 8.54
N PHE A 83 -5.94 3.66 8.53
CA PHE A 83 -5.60 5.05 8.28
C PHE A 83 -6.04 5.51 6.88
N TYR A 84 -5.85 4.68 5.85
CA TYR A 84 -6.37 4.95 4.51
C TYR A 84 -7.90 5.02 4.47
N VAL A 85 -8.62 4.18 5.22
CA VAL A 85 -10.08 4.25 5.35
C VAL A 85 -10.50 5.59 5.97
N ILE A 86 -9.84 6.00 7.05
CA ILE A 86 -10.10 7.28 7.71
C ILE A 86 -9.89 8.46 6.74
N VAL A 87 -8.78 8.46 5.99
CA VAL A 87 -8.50 9.47 4.95
C VAL A 87 -9.56 9.44 3.84
N ALA A 88 -9.94 8.26 3.37
CA ALA A 88 -10.93 8.09 2.31
C ALA A 88 -12.32 8.61 2.71
N LEU A 89 -12.73 8.41 3.97
CA LEU A 89 -14.05 8.79 4.46
C LEU A 89 -14.11 10.25 4.93
N ARG A 90 -13.10 10.72 5.67
CA ARG A 90 -13.20 11.96 6.46
C ARG A 90 -12.17 13.05 6.14
N TYR A 91 -10.95 12.67 5.76
CA TYR A 91 -9.81 13.60 5.63
C TYR A 91 -9.18 13.57 4.24
N LYS A 92 -10.01 13.73 3.20
CA LYS A 92 -9.58 13.58 1.80
C LYS A 92 -8.52 14.59 1.37
N SER A 93 -8.29 15.67 2.12
CA SER A 93 -7.15 16.57 1.86
C SER A 93 -5.78 15.87 2.01
N LEU A 94 -5.72 14.72 2.70
CA LEU A 94 -4.50 13.92 2.86
C LEU A 94 -4.25 12.87 1.76
N ILE A 95 -5.16 12.71 0.78
CA ILE A 95 -4.99 11.72 -0.30
C ILE A 95 -3.63 11.86 -1.03
N PRO A 96 -3.15 13.08 -1.38
CA PRO A 96 -1.84 13.23 -2.00
C PRO A 96 -0.68 12.70 -1.14
N LEU A 97 -0.73 12.91 0.18
CA LEU A 97 0.26 12.37 1.11
C LEU A 97 0.24 10.84 1.12
N MET A 98 -0.94 10.22 1.04
CA MET A 98 -1.04 8.76 1.02
C MET A 98 -0.35 8.17 -0.21
N TYR A 99 -0.41 8.83 -1.36
CA TYR A 99 0.36 8.41 -2.53
C TYR A 99 1.87 8.50 -2.35
N VAL A 100 2.35 9.47 -1.58
CA VAL A 100 3.78 9.56 -1.20
C VAL A 100 4.18 8.37 -0.34
N PHE A 101 3.37 8.01 0.66
CA PHE A 101 3.63 6.84 1.51
C PHE A 101 3.59 5.53 0.72
N ILE A 102 2.62 5.36 -0.18
CA ILE A 102 2.56 4.20 -1.08
C ILE A 102 3.83 4.13 -1.94
N PHE A 103 4.25 5.23 -2.57
CA PHE A 103 5.49 5.27 -3.35
C PHE A 103 6.71 4.87 -2.51
N MET A 104 6.85 5.43 -1.31
CA MET A 104 7.95 5.12 -0.40
C MET A 104 7.95 3.64 0.01
N GLU A 105 6.80 3.11 0.41
CA GLU A 105 6.63 1.71 0.81
C GLU A 105 7.07 0.76 -0.31
N TYR A 106 6.52 0.94 -1.51
CA TYR A 106 6.81 0.05 -2.65
C TYR A 106 8.24 0.18 -3.16
N THR A 107 8.82 1.39 -3.12
CA THR A 107 10.24 1.58 -3.45
C THR A 107 11.14 0.85 -2.45
N MET A 108 10.86 0.98 -1.15
CA MET A 108 11.64 0.30 -0.12
C MET A 108 11.46 -1.22 -0.15
N ARG A 109 10.28 -1.73 -0.53
CA ARG A 109 10.07 -3.17 -0.76
C ARG A 109 11.00 -3.71 -1.85
N VAL A 110 11.15 -2.99 -2.97
CA VAL A 110 12.07 -3.38 -4.05
C VAL A 110 13.52 -3.33 -3.58
N ILE A 111 13.94 -2.24 -2.94
CA ILE A 111 15.31 -2.09 -2.41
C ILE A 111 15.64 -3.21 -1.41
N LEU A 112 14.78 -3.46 -0.43
CA LEU A 112 14.97 -4.51 0.56
C LEU A 112 14.97 -5.91 -0.06
N GLY A 113 14.18 -6.14 -1.12
CA GLY A 113 14.20 -7.38 -1.88
C GLY A 113 15.55 -7.67 -2.55
N TYR A 114 16.31 -6.62 -2.92
CA TYR A 114 17.68 -6.78 -3.43
C TYR A 114 18.71 -6.94 -2.31
N ILE A 115 18.57 -6.23 -1.20
CA ILE A 115 19.53 -6.25 -0.08
C ILE A 115 19.38 -7.53 0.76
N LYS A 116 18.15 -8.02 0.91
CA LYS A 116 17.76 -9.17 1.73
C LYS A 116 16.82 -10.08 0.93
N PRO A 117 17.33 -10.73 -0.13
CA PRO A 117 16.51 -11.61 -0.96
C PRO A 117 15.98 -12.78 -0.14
N ILE A 118 14.75 -13.18 -0.44
CA ILE A 118 14.12 -14.37 0.12
C ILE A 118 14.07 -15.42 -1.00
N VAL A 119 14.35 -16.68 -0.66
CA VAL A 119 14.24 -17.78 -1.60
C VAL A 119 12.75 -18.07 -1.86
N THR A 120 12.38 -18.12 -3.13
CA THR A 120 11.02 -18.45 -3.58
C THR A 120 11.06 -19.49 -4.69
N GLU A 121 10.07 -20.37 -4.75
CA GLU A 121 9.95 -21.40 -5.80
C GLU A 121 9.37 -20.84 -7.11
N GLY A 122 8.75 -19.67 -7.04
CA GLY A 122 8.16 -19.00 -8.18
C GLY A 122 8.21 -17.49 -8.08
N THR A 123 7.53 -16.83 -9.02
CA THR A 123 7.34 -15.38 -9.00
C THR A 123 6.02 -15.05 -8.33
N ALA A 124 6.08 -14.57 -7.09
CA ALA A 124 4.90 -14.12 -6.36
C ALA A 124 4.20 -12.95 -7.07
N PRO A 125 2.85 -12.90 -7.13
CA PRO A 125 2.13 -11.75 -7.67
C PRO A 125 2.52 -10.41 -7.00
N GLY A 126 2.83 -10.45 -5.70
CA GLY A 126 3.29 -9.29 -4.95
C GLY A 126 4.65 -8.74 -5.40
N SER A 127 5.56 -9.59 -5.90
CA SER A 127 6.87 -9.12 -6.37
C SER A 127 6.74 -8.31 -7.65
N ILE A 128 5.91 -8.77 -8.60
CA ILE A 128 5.55 -8.02 -9.82
C ILE A 128 4.78 -6.75 -9.45
N GLY A 129 3.80 -6.87 -8.55
CA GLY A 129 3.00 -5.75 -8.07
C GLY A 129 3.85 -4.61 -7.49
N ASN A 130 4.98 -4.92 -6.83
CA ASN A 130 5.87 -3.89 -6.31
C ASN A 130 6.40 -2.94 -7.39
N TYR A 131 6.81 -3.49 -8.54
CA TYR A 131 7.32 -2.68 -9.65
C TYR A 131 6.24 -1.86 -10.34
N ILE A 132 5.01 -2.37 -10.41
CA ILE A 132 3.86 -1.67 -11.02
C ILE A 132 3.40 -0.51 -10.13
N MET A 133 3.40 -0.72 -8.81
CA MET A 133 2.88 0.25 -7.85
C MET A 133 3.71 1.52 -7.75
N ILE A 134 5.02 1.46 -8.01
CA ILE A 134 5.92 2.63 -7.98
C ILE A 134 5.50 3.69 -9.02
N PRO A 135 5.50 3.41 -10.35
CA PRO A 135 5.09 4.39 -11.35
C PRO A 135 3.61 4.76 -11.21
N LEU A 136 2.75 3.82 -10.80
CA LEU A 136 1.34 4.11 -10.53
C LEU A 136 1.18 5.14 -9.42
N ALA A 137 1.89 4.99 -8.29
CA ALA A 137 1.84 5.93 -7.18
C ALA A 137 2.33 7.32 -7.59
N ILE A 138 3.38 7.42 -8.41
CA ILE A 138 3.86 8.71 -8.96
C ILE A 138 2.77 9.36 -9.82
N VAL A 139 2.18 8.61 -10.76
CA VAL A 139 1.13 9.15 -11.64
C VAL A 139 -0.08 9.62 -10.83
N LEU A 140 -0.55 8.79 -9.90
CA LEU A 140 -1.72 9.13 -9.07
C LEU A 140 -1.43 10.29 -8.13
N PHE A 141 -0.22 10.40 -7.60
CA PHE A 141 0.25 11.56 -6.86
C PHE A 141 0.15 12.84 -7.70
N LEU A 142 0.75 12.85 -8.89
CA LEU A 142 0.72 14.02 -9.80
C LEU A 142 -0.71 14.39 -10.21
N VAL A 143 -1.58 13.40 -10.43
CA VAL A 143 -3.00 13.61 -10.72
C VAL A 143 -3.76 14.14 -9.50
N SER A 144 -3.35 13.74 -8.29
CA SER A 144 -4.01 14.14 -7.03
C SER A 144 -3.74 15.58 -6.62
N ILE A 145 -2.62 16.16 -7.05
CA ILE A 145 -2.27 17.57 -6.80
C ILE A 145 -2.68 18.50 -7.95
N ASN A 146 -3.09 17.94 -9.09
CA ASN A 146 -3.57 18.71 -10.22
C ASN A 146 -5.04 19.09 -10.02
N LYS A 147 -5.31 20.39 -9.90
CA LYS A 147 -6.65 20.92 -9.57
C LYS A 147 -7.71 20.46 -10.56
N ASN A 148 -8.87 20.07 -10.04
CA ASN A 148 -10.02 19.75 -10.87
C ASN A 148 -10.61 21.03 -11.48
N LYS A 149 -10.67 21.15 -12.82
CA LYS A 149 -11.20 22.33 -13.53
C LYS A 149 -12.63 22.69 -13.10
N LYS A 150 -13.45 21.73 -12.68
CA LYS A 150 -14.81 21.98 -12.16
C LYS A 150 -14.86 22.77 -10.84
N GLN A 151 -13.76 22.82 -10.08
CA GLN A 151 -13.66 23.58 -8.83
C GLN A 151 -13.02 24.97 -9.01
N GLN A 152 -12.60 25.34 -10.23
CA GLN A 152 -12.07 26.68 -10.52
C GLN A 152 -13.16 27.70 -10.89
N ILE A 153 -14.42 27.25 -11.06
CA ILE A 153 -15.56 28.05 -11.54
C ILE A 153 -16.59 28.27 -10.39
N LYS A 154 -16.16 28.14 -9.14
CA LYS A 154 -16.91 28.56 -7.94
C LYS A 154 -16.05 29.53 -7.17
#